data_AF-A0A1G4QQI6-F1
#
_entry.id   AF-A0A1G4QQI6-F1
#
_cell.length_a   1.000
_cell.length_b   1.000
_cell.length_c   1.000
_cell.angle_alpha   90.00
_cell.angle_beta   90.00
_cell.angle_gamma   90.00
#
_symmetry.space_group_name_H-M   'P 1'
#
loop_
_entity.id
_entity.type
_entity.pdbx_description
1 polymer ?
#
loop_
_entity_poly.entity_id
_entity_poly.type
_entity_poly.pdbx_seq_one_letter_code
_entity_poly.pdbx_strand_id
1 'polypeptide(L)'
;MDVRISVDQIRLKQNLTDAGCSNRTIDEITGMCESGNMEGALHLMKKDRCRLMDELHESGRKVDLLDVLIRVTEKEMKQANK
;
A
#
# COMPACT_ATOMS: atom_id res chain seq x y z
N MET A 1 21.71 -0.77 28.75
CA MET A 1 20.48 -1.12 29.49
C MET A 1 19.68 0.17 29.69
N ASP A 2 19.39 0.92 28.63
CA ASP A 2 18.32 0.68 27.63
C ASP A 2 16.93 0.95 28.20
N VAL A 3 16.53 2.24 28.17
CA VAL A 3 15.16 2.69 28.48
C VAL A 3 14.71 3.71 27.42
N ARG A 4 14.99 3.45 26.13
CA ARG A 4 14.42 4.22 25.01
C ARG A 4 13.67 3.38 23.97
N ILE A 5 13.66 2.04 24.10
CA ILE A 5 13.22 1.12 23.03
C ILE A 5 11.69 0.96 22.91
N SER A 6 10.87 1.36 23.90
CA SER A 6 9.45 0.97 23.89
C SER A 6 8.48 1.86 23.08
N VAL A 7 8.74 3.17 22.92
CA VAL A 7 7.77 4.09 22.26
C VAL A 7 8.00 4.18 20.75
N ASP A 8 9.25 4.12 20.30
CA ASP A 8 9.57 4.24 18.87
C ASP A 8 9.17 3.00 18.06
N GLN A 9 9.22 1.82 18.67
CA GLN A 9 8.87 0.57 17.99
C GLN A 9 7.36 0.39 17.80
N ILE A 10 6.55 0.72 18.81
CA ILE A 10 5.08 0.70 18.70
C ILE A 10 4.64 1.68 17.60
N ARG A 11 5.23 2.88 17.57
CA ARG A 11 4.97 3.87 16.53
C ARG A 11 5.41 3.38 15.15
N LEU A 12 6.54 2.68 15.04
CA LEU A 12 6.97 2.09 13.78
C LEU A 12 5.97 1.05 13.26
N LYS A 13 5.54 0.10 14.10
CA LYS A 13 4.54 -0.90 13.70
C LYS A 13 3.23 -0.24 13.26
N GLN A 14 2.73 0.72 14.04
CA GLN A 14 1.50 1.43 13.70
C GLN A 14 1.64 2.21 12.38
N ASN A 15 2.75 2.94 12.18
CA ASN A 15 2.99 3.69 10.95
C ASN A 15 3.05 2.77 9.73
N LEU A 16 3.64 1.58 9.86
CA LEU A 16 3.70 0.59 8.78
C LEU A 16 2.32 -0.01 8.50
N THR A 17 1.53 -0.29 9.54
CA THR A 17 0.13 -0.70 9.40
C THR A 17 -0.69 0.37 8.67
N ASP A 18 -0.58 1.63 9.08
CA ASP A 18 -1.29 2.77 8.49
C ASP A 18 -0.86 3.01 7.04
N ALA A 19 0.40 2.69 6.70
CA ALA A 19 0.91 2.73 5.33
C ALA A 19 0.39 1.57 4.45
N GLY A 20 -0.32 0.59 5.02
CA GLY A 20 -0.84 -0.56 4.29
C GLY A 20 0.19 -1.68 4.10
N CYS A 21 1.25 -1.74 4.92
CA CYS A 21 2.16 -2.88 4.94
C CYS A 21 1.47 -4.12 5.52
N SER A 22 1.79 -5.30 4.98
CA SER A 22 1.28 -6.57 5.52
C SER A 22 1.91 -6.88 6.89
N ASN A 23 1.20 -7.63 7.75
CA ASN A 23 1.73 -8.07 9.06
C ASN A 23 3.12 -8.74 8.93
N ARG A 24 3.30 -9.56 7.89
CA ARG A 24 4.59 -10.20 7.61
C ARG A 24 5.68 -9.18 7.31
N THR A 25 5.38 -8.19 6.46
CA THR A 25 6.33 -7.11 6.12
C THR A 25 6.68 -6.29 7.36
N ILE A 26 5.70 -6.03 8.22
CA ILE A 26 5.87 -5.28 9.48
C ILE A 26 6.81 -6.04 10.43
N ASP A 27 6.60 -7.34 10.61
CA ASP A 27 7.44 -8.15 11.48
C ASP A 27 8.88 -8.25 10.94
N GLU A 28 9.06 -8.43 9.62
CA GLU A 28 10.39 -8.43 8.99
C GLU A 28 11.11 -7.09 9.15
N ILE A 29 10.44 -5.96 8.90
CA ILE A 29 11.03 -4.62 9.07
C ILE A 29 11.41 -4.38 10.54
N THR A 30 10.51 -4.71 11.46
CA THR A 30 10.76 -4.44 12.88
C THR A 30 11.87 -5.32 13.45
N GLY A 31 11.96 -6.59 13.07
CA GLY A 31 13.10 -7.45 13.43
C GLY A 31 14.43 -6.98 12.82
N MET A 32 14.41 -6.45 11.59
CA MET A 32 15.61 -5.82 11.00
C MET A 32 16.05 -4.58 11.77
N CYS A 33 15.12 -3.74 12.24
CA CYS A 33 15.46 -2.60 13.10
C CYS A 33 16.03 -3.04 14.46
N GLU A 34 15.45 -4.06 15.10
CA GLU A 34 15.95 -4.60 16.39
C GLU A 34 17.37 -5.17 16.27
N SER A 35 17.69 -5.83 15.16
CA SER A 35 19.02 -6.37 14.89
C SER A 35 20.03 -5.32 14.39
N GLY A 36 19.62 -4.05 14.25
CA GLY A 36 20.47 -2.96 13.76
C GLY A 36 20.65 -2.92 12.23
N ASN A 37 19.99 -3.81 11.48
CA ASN A 37 20.03 -3.85 10.01
C ASN A 37 19.11 -2.81 9.37
N MET A 38 19.48 -1.53 9.49
CA MET A 38 18.68 -0.41 8.98
C MET A 38 18.63 -0.38 7.44
N GLU A 39 19.68 -0.84 6.75
CA GLU A 39 19.70 -0.90 5.29
C GLU A 39 18.69 -1.94 4.74
N GLY A 40 18.63 -3.12 5.37
CA GLY A 40 17.65 -4.14 5.04
C GLY A 40 16.21 -3.66 5.28
N ALA A 41 15.96 -3.02 6.42
CA ALA A 41 14.65 -2.44 6.73
C ALA A 41 14.23 -1.40 5.69
N LEU A 42 15.14 -0.49 5.30
CA LEU A 42 14.89 0.52 4.27
C LEU A 42 14.63 -0.11 2.90
N HIS A 43 15.38 -1.16 2.53
CA HIS A 43 15.16 -1.88 1.29
C HIS A 43 13.75 -2.49 1.24
N LEU A 44 13.32 -3.11 2.34
CA LEU A 44 11.99 -3.72 2.43
C LEU A 44 10.86 -2.68 2.36
N MET A 45 11.02 -1.52 3.01
CA MET A 45 10.08 -0.39 2.87
C MET A 45 9.98 0.10 1.41
N LYS A 46 11.11 0.24 0.71
CA LYS A 46 11.12 0.65 -0.72
C LYS A 46 10.41 -0.38 -1.61
N LYS A 47 10.60 -1.67 -1.33
CA LYS A 47 9.93 -2.75 -2.03
C LYS A 47 8.42 -2.71 -1.82
N ASP A 48 7.97 -2.51 -0.58
CA ASP A 48 6.53 -2.45 -0.29
C ASP A 48 5.88 -1.21 -0.93
N ARG A 49 6.58 -0.08 -0.99
CA ARG A 49 6.14 1.10 -1.75
C ARG A 49 5.91 0.78 -3.24
N CYS A 50 6.79 -0.01 -3.86
CA CYS A 50 6.60 -0.41 -5.25
C CYS A 50 5.34 -1.26 -5.43
N ARG A 51 5.09 -2.22 -4.52
CA ARG A 51 3.84 -3.01 -4.50
C ARG A 51 2.60 -2.11 -4.42
N LEU A 52 2.59 -1.12 -3.51
CA LEU A 52 1.47 -0.18 -3.37
C LEU A 52 1.23 0.64 -4.64
N MET A 53 2.31 1.06 -5.32
CA MET A 53 2.18 1.73 -6.61
C MET A 53 1.60 0.82 -7.69
N ASP A 54 2.00 -0.45 -7.73
CA ASP A 54 1.45 -1.41 -8.69
C ASP A 54 -0.05 -1.66 -8.44
N GLU A 55 -0.46 -1.79 -7.18
CA GLU A 55 -1.86 -1.91 -6.77
C GLU A 55 -2.67 -0.65 -7.12
N LEU A 56 -2.11 0.54 -6.91
CA LEU A 56 -2.72 1.81 -7.31
C LEU A 56 -2.92 1.88 -8.82
N HIS A 57 -1.89 1.54 -9.61
CA HIS A 57 -1.98 1.53 -11.06
C HIS A 57 -3.02 0.52 -11.57
N GLU A 58 -3.10 -0.67 -10.96
CA GLU A 58 -4.12 -1.67 -11.29
C GLU A 58 -5.53 -1.19 -10.95
N SER A 59 -5.71 -0.56 -9.79
CA SER A 59 -6.99 0.06 -9.43
C SER A 59 -7.39 1.14 -10.44
N GLY A 60 -6.45 2.00 -10.84
CA GLY A 60 -6.66 3.01 -11.88
C GLY A 60 -7.16 2.41 -13.20
N ARG A 61 -6.49 1.35 -13.70
CA ARG A 61 -6.93 0.64 -14.91
C ARG A 61 -8.36 0.10 -14.83
N LYS A 62 -8.76 -0.41 -13.66
CA LYS A 62 -10.12 -0.91 -13.43
C LYS A 62 -11.15 0.22 -13.48
N VAL A 63 -10.83 1.36 -12.87
CA VAL A 63 -11.69 2.55 -12.91
C VAL A 63 -11.82 3.05 -14.35
N ASP A 64 -10.72 3.17 -15.10
CA ASP A 64 -10.73 3.59 -16.50
C ASP A 64 -11.64 2.70 -17.37
N LEU A 65 -11.57 1.37 -17.18
CA LEU A 65 -12.45 0.44 -17.88
C LEU A 65 -13.92 0.65 -17.50
N LEU A 66 -14.20 0.86 -16.22
CA LEU A 66 -15.57 1.09 -15.75
C LEU A 66 -16.15 2.39 -16.32
N ASP A 67 -15.36 3.45 -16.38
CA ASP A 67 -15.75 4.74 -16.99
C ASP A 67 -16.11 4.58 -18.48
N VAL A 68 -15.35 3.76 -19.22
CA VAL A 68 -15.67 3.44 -20.61
C VAL A 68 -17.02 2.70 -20.70
N LEU A 69 -17.23 1.68 -19.86
CA LEU A 69 -18.47 0.91 -19.85
C LEU A 69 -19.69 1.77 -19.50
N ILE A 70 -19.55 2.67 -18.52
CA ILE A 70 -20.59 3.63 -18.14
C ILE A 70 -20.94 4.50 -19.36
N ARG A 71 -19.95 5.12 -20.01
CA ARG A 71 -20.18 5.99 -21.17
C ARG A 71 -20.87 5.27 -22.34
N VAL A 72 -20.50 4.01 -22.61
CA VAL A 72 -21.14 3.20 -23.64
C VAL A 72 -22.60 2.94 -23.27
N THR A 73 -22.86 2.50 -22.05
CA THR A 73 -24.20 2.19 -21.55
C THR A 73 -25.11 3.43 -21.58
N GLU A 74 -24.62 4.58 -21.12
CA GLU A 74 -25.35 5.85 -21.16
C GLU A 74 -25.72 6.28 -22.59
N LYS A 75 -24.83 6.03 -23.55
CA LYS A 75 -25.07 6.34 -24.97
C LYS A 75 -26.16 5.45 -25.55
N GLU A 76 -26.15 4.16 -25.25
CA GLU A 76 -27.17 3.20 -25.71
C GLU A 76 -28.55 3.54 -25.14
N MET A 77 -28.64 3.87 -23.85
CA MET A 77 -29.89 4.30 -23.22
C MET A 77 -30.47 5.56 -23.89
N LYS A 78 -29.62 6.53 -24.24
CA LYS A 78 -30.05 7.75 -24.95
C LYS A 78 -30.53 7.47 -26.37
N GLN A 79 -29.99 6.45 -27.03
CA GLN A 79 -30.40 6.05 -28.39
C GLN A 79 -31.70 5.23 -28.36
N ALA A 80 -31.91 4.38 -27.36
CA ALA A 80 -33.13 3.59 -27.21
C ALA A 80 -34.37 4.43 -26.84
N ASN A 81 -34.17 5.58 -26.19
CA ASN A 81 -35.24 6.51 -25.81
C ASN A 81 -35.51 7.59 -26.87
N LYS A 82 -34.93 7.47 -28.07
CA LYS A 82 -35.06 8.44 -29.16
C LYS A 82 -35.85 7.87 -30.32
#